data_AF-A0A936KTQ4-F1
#
_entry.id   AF-A0A936KTQ4-F1
#
_cell.length_a   1.000
_cell.length_b   1.000
_cell.length_c   1.000
_cell.angle_alpha   90.00
_cell.angle_beta   90.00
_cell.angle_gamma   90.00
#
_symmetry.space_group_name_H-M   'P 1'
#
loop_
_entity.id
_entity.type
_entity.pdbx_description
1 polymer ?
#
loop_
_entity_poly.entity_id
_entity_poly.type
_entity_poly.pdbx_seq_one_letter_code
_entity_poly.pdbx_strand_id
1 'polypeptide(L)'
;MGAIGLNVDGLTAVATLSVPNTGGWATWKTIETTVDLTAGVHVLRLKANQGGFNINYMEFSSDIEPTIFTLKSGYNLFALPVHVADSSVKGIFANVPKFVIKSIEDYYSTENPVFLNSLTHLSTNKGYLVYNAGNDVEITLLGDEVTGSPRFDNLSNGWYLVGNSGSNLNITSFPQYVSEAKNFTSRYKKGDATSTFEVLEKGKACYIKIVK
;
A
#
# COMPACT_ATOMS: atom_id res chain seq x y z
N MET A 1 35.96 7.80 21.09
CA MET A 1 34.61 7.43 20.61
C MET A 1 34.79 6.61 19.35
N GLY A 2 33.92 5.66 19.06
CA GLY A 2 34.01 4.83 17.85
C GLY A 2 33.12 5.37 16.73
N ALA A 3 33.19 4.77 15.54
CA ALA A 3 32.32 5.12 14.42
C ALA A 3 32.06 3.91 13.52
N ILE A 4 30.79 3.77 13.10
CA ILE A 4 30.33 2.72 12.19
C ILE A 4 29.82 3.38 10.90
N GLY A 5 30.25 2.88 9.76
CA GLY A 5 29.65 3.15 8.46
C GLY A 5 28.77 1.98 8.02
N LEU A 6 27.59 2.26 7.47
CA LEU A 6 26.72 1.28 6.85
C LEU A 6 26.85 1.39 5.33
N ASN A 7 27.15 0.27 4.68
CA ASN A 7 27.17 0.14 3.24
C ASN A 7 26.01 -0.78 2.80
N VAL A 8 25.38 -0.46 1.67
CA VAL A 8 24.26 -1.22 1.09
C VAL A 8 24.61 -1.55 -0.35
N ASP A 9 24.58 -2.83 -0.74
CA ASP A 9 24.83 -3.30 -2.11
C ASP A 9 26.15 -2.80 -2.72
N GLY A 10 27.18 -2.64 -1.88
CA GLY A 10 28.48 -2.11 -2.27
C GLY A 10 28.56 -0.58 -2.33
N LEU A 11 27.44 0.15 -2.24
CA LEU A 11 27.44 1.59 -2.04
C LEU A 11 27.97 1.90 -0.64
N THR A 12 29.00 2.73 -0.57
CA THR A 12 29.70 3.03 0.68
C THR A 12 29.08 4.19 1.44
N ALA A 13 29.05 4.09 2.77
CA ALA A 13 28.66 5.15 3.69
C ALA A 13 27.24 5.70 3.45
N VAL A 14 26.27 4.80 3.21
CA VAL A 14 24.84 5.11 3.12
C VAL A 14 24.34 5.74 4.44
N ALA A 15 24.92 5.32 5.56
CA ALA A 15 24.80 6.02 6.83
C ALA A 15 26.12 5.96 7.62
N THR A 16 26.35 6.92 8.51
CA THR A 16 27.46 6.91 9.46
C THR A 16 26.92 7.23 10.85
N LEU A 17 27.21 6.35 11.82
CA LEU A 17 26.79 6.50 13.20
C LEU A 17 28.01 6.66 14.11
N SER A 18 27.94 7.62 15.03
CA SER A 18 28.91 7.73 16.11
C SER A 18 28.61 6.71 17.21
N VAL A 19 29.64 6.01 17.69
CA VAL A 19 29.53 5.07 18.81
C VAL A 19 29.99 5.79 20.08
N PRO A 20 29.06 6.12 21.01
CA PRO A 20 29.40 6.82 22.23
C PRO A 20 30.23 5.96 23.17
N ASN A 21 31.05 6.60 24.00
CA ASN A 21 31.73 5.90 25.08
C ASN A 21 30.68 5.48 26.14
N THR A 22 30.53 4.17 26.36
CA THR A 22 29.57 3.61 27.31
C THR A 22 30.17 3.43 28.71
N GLY A 23 31.45 3.72 28.91
CA GLY A 23 32.14 3.60 30.20
C GLY A 23 32.66 2.20 30.53
N GLY A 24 32.44 1.19 29.68
CA GLY A 24 32.98 -0.16 29.86
C GLY A 24 32.61 -1.13 28.74
N TRP A 25 33.40 -2.21 28.57
CA TRP A 25 33.26 -3.19 27.48
C TRP A 25 31.97 -4.02 27.50
N ALA A 26 31.28 -4.06 28.65
CA ALA A 26 30.00 -4.73 28.84
C ALA A 26 28.85 -3.76 29.16
N THR A 27 29.08 -2.45 29.00
CA THR A 27 28.04 -1.43 29.10
C THR A 27 27.53 -1.14 27.69
N TRP A 28 26.25 -1.36 27.44
CA TRP A 28 25.65 -1.32 26.10
C TRP A 28 24.80 -0.07 25.90
N LYS A 29 24.77 0.43 24.66
CA LYS A 29 23.84 1.48 24.23
C LYS A 29 23.43 1.21 22.79
N THR A 30 22.13 1.33 22.51
CA THR A 30 21.59 1.28 21.15
C THR A 30 21.85 2.61 20.44
N ILE A 31 22.28 2.53 19.19
CA ILE A 31 22.36 3.64 18.24
C ILE A 31 21.58 3.22 17.00
N GLU A 32 20.88 4.17 16.38
CA GLU A 32 19.95 3.88 15.30
C GLU A 32 20.10 4.91 14.17
N THR A 33 19.68 4.51 12.97
CA THR A 33 19.62 5.35 11.78
C THR A 33 18.56 4.76 10.85
N THR A 34 17.94 5.62 10.03
CA THR A 34 17.02 5.20 8.98
C THR A 34 17.74 5.17 7.65
N VAL A 35 17.50 4.12 6.86
CA VAL A 35 18.01 3.97 5.50
C VAL A 35 16.86 3.55 4.60
N ASP A 36 16.70 4.24 3.48
CA ASP A 36 15.75 3.85 2.44
C ASP A 36 16.31 2.64 1.67
N LEU A 37 15.57 1.54 1.70
CA LEU A 37 15.84 0.34 0.92
C LEU A 37 14.67 0.10 -0.02
N THR A 38 14.98 -0.28 -1.26
CA THR A 38 13.92 -0.75 -2.16
C THR A 38 13.43 -2.13 -1.72
N ALA A 39 12.27 -2.56 -2.21
CA ALA A 39 11.85 -3.94 -1.97
C ALA A 39 12.82 -4.92 -2.66
N GLY A 40 13.30 -5.93 -1.92
CA GLY A 40 14.18 -6.95 -2.45
C GLY A 40 15.25 -7.44 -1.46
N VAL A 41 16.17 -8.26 -1.96
CA VAL A 41 17.31 -8.74 -1.18
C VAL A 41 18.43 -7.72 -1.27
N HIS A 42 18.86 -7.23 -0.11
CA HIS A 42 19.96 -6.28 0.02
C HIS A 42 21.12 -6.87 0.83
N VAL A 43 22.36 -6.51 0.48
CA VAL A 43 23.54 -6.86 1.28
C VAL A 43 23.94 -5.66 2.12
N LEU A 44 23.71 -5.76 3.43
CA LEU A 44 24.15 -4.77 4.41
C LEU A 44 25.55 -5.11 4.93
N ARG A 45 26.45 -4.13 4.96
CA ARG A 45 27.80 -4.27 5.52
C ARG A 45 28.09 -3.16 6.51
N LEU A 46 28.30 -3.53 7.77
CA LEU A 46 28.89 -2.65 8.76
C LEU A 46 30.39 -2.54 8.55
N LYS A 47 30.90 -1.33 8.52
CA LYS A 47 32.32 -0.99 8.47
C LYS A 47 32.69 -0.22 9.72
N ALA A 48 33.64 -0.72 10.50
CA ALA A 48 34.22 0.05 11.60
C ALA A 48 35.12 1.15 11.01
N ASN A 49 34.59 2.38 10.90
CA ASN A 49 35.35 3.55 10.45
C ASN A 49 36.35 4.01 11.52
N GLN A 50 36.00 3.81 12.79
CA GLN A 50 36.88 4.00 13.95
C GLN A 50 36.52 2.95 15.01
N GLY A 51 37.48 2.12 15.44
CA GLY A 51 37.25 1.04 16.40
C GLY A 51 37.04 1.51 17.86
N GLY A 52 37.17 0.56 18.80
CA GLY A 52 37.06 0.83 20.24
C GLY A 52 35.65 0.61 20.82
N PHE A 53 34.91 -0.36 20.27
CA PHE A 53 33.57 -0.75 20.72
C PHE A 53 33.36 -2.25 20.47
N ASN A 54 32.32 -2.82 21.10
CA ASN A 54 31.80 -4.16 20.81
C ASN A 54 30.42 -4.04 20.13
N ILE A 55 30.03 -5.06 19.35
CA ILE A 55 28.69 -5.20 18.79
C ILE A 55 28.03 -6.40 19.44
N ASN A 56 26.76 -6.25 19.85
CA ASN A 56 25.95 -7.36 20.36
C ASN A 56 25.02 -7.91 19.27
N TYR A 57 24.08 -7.08 18.80
CA TYR A 57 23.13 -7.43 17.75
C TYR A 57 22.87 -6.25 16.81
N MET A 58 22.20 -6.54 15.70
CA MET A 58 21.51 -5.55 14.88
C MET A 58 20.02 -5.87 14.93
N GLU A 59 19.21 -4.83 14.99
CA GLU A 59 17.76 -4.91 14.91
C GLU A 59 17.30 -4.09 13.71
N PHE A 60 16.26 -4.57 13.03
CA PHE A 60 15.67 -3.91 11.87
C PHE A 60 14.19 -3.73 12.12
N SER A 61 13.71 -2.51 11.96
CA SER A 61 12.29 -2.18 11.94
C SER A 61 12.02 -1.35 10.69
N SER A 62 10.94 -1.67 9.99
CA SER A 62 10.42 -0.79 8.95
C SER A 62 9.74 0.39 9.62
N ASP A 63 10.08 1.61 9.21
CA ASP A 63 9.39 2.84 9.60
C ASP A 63 8.12 3.01 8.76
N ILE A 64 7.23 2.00 8.82
CA ILE A 64 5.97 1.96 8.07
C ILE A 64 4.84 2.45 8.98
N GLU A 65 4.22 3.55 8.57
CA GLU A 65 3.05 4.08 9.26
C GLU A 65 1.81 3.22 8.96
N PRO A 66 1.00 2.86 9.96
CA PRO A 66 -0.23 2.12 9.74
C PRO A 66 -1.21 2.92 8.87
N THR A 67 -1.62 2.33 7.75
CA THR A 67 -2.72 2.87 6.97
C THR A 67 -4.04 2.29 7.49
N ILE A 68 -4.86 3.15 8.10
CA ILE A 68 -6.19 2.77 8.59
C ILE A 68 -7.23 3.12 7.54
N PHE A 69 -8.10 2.17 7.21
CA PHE A 69 -9.32 2.46 6.45
C PHE A 69 -10.55 1.91 7.15
N THR A 70 -11.64 2.69 7.11
CA THR A 70 -12.95 2.24 7.60
C THR A 70 -13.71 1.56 6.46
N LEU A 71 -13.96 0.26 6.59
CA LEU A 71 -14.89 -0.47 5.75
C LEU A 71 -16.31 -0.23 6.27
N LYS A 72 -17.09 0.55 5.54
CA LYS A 72 -18.48 0.87 5.92
C LYS A 72 -19.37 -0.34 5.82
N SER A 73 -20.42 -0.41 6.64
CA SER A 73 -21.52 -1.33 6.41
C SER A 73 -22.10 -1.13 5.00
N GLY A 74 -22.36 -2.21 4.28
CA GLY A 74 -22.79 -2.16 2.89
C GLY A 74 -21.66 -2.07 1.87
N TYR A 75 -21.91 -1.37 0.77
CA TYR A 75 -21.00 -1.33 -0.38
C TYR A 75 -19.87 -0.31 -0.21
N ASN A 76 -18.65 -0.71 -0.55
CA ASN A 76 -17.44 0.09 -0.53
C ASN A 76 -16.71 -0.07 -1.86
N LEU A 77 -16.11 1.02 -2.35
CA LEU A 77 -15.16 0.99 -3.45
C LEU A 77 -13.76 1.08 -2.88
N PHE A 78 -13.01 -0.01 -2.97
CA PHE A 78 -11.75 -0.21 -2.27
C PHE A 78 -10.61 -0.43 -3.26
N ALA A 79 -9.44 0.09 -2.92
CA ALA A 79 -8.16 -0.27 -3.51
C ALA A 79 -7.16 -0.51 -2.38
N LEU A 80 -6.25 -1.47 -2.54
CA LEU A 80 -5.26 -1.78 -1.50
C LEU A 80 -4.23 -0.64 -1.40
N PRO A 81 -4.16 0.15 -0.31
CA PRO A 81 -3.41 1.41 -0.30
C PRO A 81 -1.89 1.26 -0.08
N VAL A 82 -1.42 0.09 0.33
CA VAL A 82 -0.01 -0.20 0.63
C VAL A 82 0.37 -1.59 0.12
N HIS A 83 1.66 -1.81 -0.16
CA HIS A 83 2.19 -3.15 -0.40
C HIS A 83 2.30 -3.91 0.92
N VAL A 84 1.23 -4.62 1.28
CA VAL A 84 1.21 -5.47 2.48
C VAL A 84 2.01 -6.76 2.27
N ALA A 85 2.60 -7.27 3.35
CA ALA A 85 3.30 -8.56 3.35
C ALA A 85 2.35 -9.75 3.08
N ASP A 86 1.12 -9.70 3.62
CA ASP A 86 0.05 -10.67 3.34
C ASP A 86 -1.09 -9.97 2.60
N SER A 87 -1.12 -10.12 1.27
CA SER A 87 -2.19 -9.56 0.43
C SER A 87 -3.38 -10.49 0.27
N SER A 88 -3.44 -11.60 1.01
CA SER A 88 -4.56 -12.53 0.93
C SER A 88 -5.86 -11.85 1.38
N VAL A 89 -6.97 -12.19 0.74
CA VAL A 89 -8.30 -11.65 1.12
C VAL A 89 -8.60 -11.97 2.58
N LYS A 90 -8.23 -13.16 3.06
CA LYS A 90 -8.45 -13.58 4.44
C LYS A 90 -7.57 -12.82 5.43
N GLY A 91 -6.32 -12.54 5.09
CA GLY A 91 -5.41 -11.76 5.93
C GLY A 91 -5.88 -10.31 6.09
N ILE A 92 -6.16 -9.65 4.97
CA ILE A 92 -6.60 -8.23 4.95
C ILE A 92 -7.93 -8.03 5.68
N PHE A 93 -8.88 -8.94 5.49
CA PHE A 93 -10.24 -8.82 6.03
C PHE A 93 -10.52 -9.78 7.20
N ALA A 94 -9.48 -10.18 7.95
CA ALA A 94 -9.59 -11.17 9.03
C ALA A 94 -10.63 -10.79 10.11
N ASN A 95 -10.79 -9.49 10.36
CA ASN A 95 -11.71 -8.94 11.36
C ASN A 95 -13.09 -8.57 10.79
N VAL A 96 -13.39 -8.93 9.53
CA VAL A 96 -14.69 -8.69 8.90
C VAL A 96 -15.48 -10.01 8.87
N PRO A 97 -16.54 -10.17 9.69
CA PRO A 97 -17.18 -11.48 9.88
C PRO A 97 -17.84 -12.04 8.62
N LYS A 98 -18.49 -11.18 7.83
CA LYS A 98 -19.22 -11.57 6.62
C LYS A 98 -19.08 -10.50 5.55
N PHE A 99 -18.47 -10.87 4.43
CA PHE A 99 -18.24 -9.96 3.33
C PHE A 99 -18.14 -10.67 1.97
N VAL A 100 -18.33 -9.87 0.92
CA VAL A 100 -18.15 -10.27 -0.48
C VAL A 100 -17.21 -9.26 -1.14
N ILE A 101 -16.28 -9.74 -1.95
CA ILE A 101 -15.40 -8.91 -2.76
C ILE A 101 -15.54 -9.31 -4.22
N LYS A 102 -15.66 -8.30 -5.09
CA LYS A 102 -15.65 -8.49 -6.53
C LYS A 102 -14.59 -7.59 -7.16
N SER A 103 -13.79 -8.18 -8.03
CA SER A 103 -13.11 -7.44 -9.08
C SER A 103 -13.91 -7.59 -10.39
N ILE A 104 -13.39 -7.09 -11.50
CA ILE A 104 -13.98 -7.35 -12.82
C ILE A 104 -13.80 -8.81 -13.27
N GLU A 105 -12.78 -9.50 -12.75
CA GLU A 105 -12.39 -10.86 -13.14
C GLU A 105 -12.71 -11.89 -12.06
N ASP A 106 -12.71 -11.47 -10.80
CA ASP A 106 -12.59 -12.36 -9.66
C ASP A 106 -13.64 -12.10 -8.59
N TYR A 107 -13.90 -13.12 -7.79
CA TYR A 107 -14.93 -13.11 -6.76
C TYR A 107 -14.43 -13.79 -5.48
N TYR A 108 -14.78 -13.22 -4.33
CA TYR A 108 -14.67 -13.85 -3.03
C TYR A 108 -15.96 -13.65 -2.23
N SER A 109 -16.40 -14.68 -1.51
CA SER A 109 -17.41 -14.58 -0.45
C SER A 109 -16.99 -15.42 0.75
N THR A 110 -17.22 -14.89 1.95
CA THR A 110 -17.09 -15.66 3.20
C THR A 110 -18.06 -16.83 3.28
N GLU A 111 -19.16 -16.81 2.52
CA GLU A 111 -20.18 -17.87 2.51
C GLU A 111 -19.87 -18.98 1.50
N ASN A 112 -18.94 -18.75 0.58
CA ASN A 112 -18.53 -19.76 -0.39
C ASN A 112 -17.46 -20.67 0.21
N PRO A 113 -17.51 -21.98 -0.07
CA PRO A 113 -16.35 -22.86 0.07
C PRO A 113 -15.13 -22.27 -0.63
N VAL A 114 -13.94 -22.47 -0.05
CA VAL A 114 -12.69 -21.83 -0.52
C VAL A 114 -12.42 -22.07 -2.01
N PHE A 115 -12.73 -23.26 -2.53
CA PHE A 115 -12.50 -23.62 -3.93
C PHE A 115 -13.41 -22.90 -4.94
N LEU A 116 -14.50 -22.26 -4.48
CA LEU A 116 -15.37 -21.43 -5.33
C LEU A 116 -14.98 -19.95 -5.33
N ASN A 117 -14.01 -19.56 -4.51
CA ASN A 117 -13.49 -18.20 -4.50
C ASN A 117 -12.31 -18.12 -5.49
N SER A 118 -12.48 -17.34 -6.56
CA SER A 118 -11.41 -17.07 -7.54
C SER A 118 -10.48 -15.95 -7.08
N LEU A 119 -10.97 -14.99 -6.30
CA LEU A 119 -10.14 -13.93 -5.73
C LEU A 119 -9.50 -14.43 -4.43
N THR A 120 -8.19 -14.66 -4.46
CA THR A 120 -7.43 -15.11 -3.28
C THR A 120 -6.55 -14.02 -2.70
N HIS A 121 -6.08 -13.08 -3.52
CA HIS A 121 -5.19 -11.99 -3.14
C HIS A 121 -5.65 -10.66 -3.76
N LEU A 122 -5.38 -9.57 -3.07
CA LEU A 122 -5.55 -8.22 -3.59
C LEU A 122 -4.26 -7.73 -4.24
N SER A 123 -4.39 -6.83 -5.19
CA SER A 123 -3.28 -6.16 -5.87
C SER A 123 -3.45 -4.66 -5.75
N THR A 124 -2.34 -3.95 -5.62
CA THR A 124 -2.33 -2.49 -5.67
C THR A 124 -2.68 -2.00 -7.07
N ASN A 125 -3.26 -0.80 -7.17
CA ASN A 125 -3.79 -0.19 -8.38
C ASN A 125 -4.88 -1.00 -9.13
N LYS A 126 -5.52 -1.96 -8.43
CA LYS A 126 -6.74 -2.68 -8.86
C LYS A 126 -7.92 -2.23 -7.98
N GLY A 127 -9.09 -2.08 -8.59
CA GLY A 127 -10.32 -1.67 -7.88
C GLY A 127 -11.18 -2.86 -7.48
N TYR A 128 -11.79 -2.77 -6.30
CA TYR A 128 -12.63 -3.82 -5.72
C TYR A 128 -13.95 -3.24 -5.22
N LEU A 129 -15.05 -3.93 -5.53
CA LEU A 129 -16.34 -3.69 -4.91
C LEU A 129 -16.45 -4.64 -3.72
N VAL A 130 -16.47 -4.07 -2.51
CA VAL A 130 -16.55 -4.83 -1.25
C VAL A 130 -17.91 -4.59 -0.63
N TYR A 131 -18.65 -5.66 -0.33
CA TYR A 131 -19.87 -5.59 0.47
C TYR A 131 -19.58 -6.16 1.86
N ASN A 132 -19.70 -5.32 2.89
CA ASN A 132 -19.62 -5.70 4.29
C ASN A 132 -21.03 -5.89 4.84
N ALA A 133 -21.37 -7.10 5.27
CA ALA A 133 -22.70 -7.41 5.80
C ALA A 133 -22.86 -7.09 7.30
N GLY A 134 -21.78 -6.65 7.96
CA GLY A 134 -21.77 -6.27 9.38
C GLY A 134 -21.80 -4.76 9.61
N ASN A 135 -21.36 -4.36 10.80
CA ASN A 135 -21.13 -2.96 11.16
C ASN A 135 -19.88 -2.40 10.46
N ASP A 136 -19.67 -1.10 10.55
CA ASP A 136 -18.40 -0.47 10.18
C ASP A 136 -17.22 -1.17 10.88
N VAL A 137 -16.15 -1.46 10.14
CA VAL A 137 -14.93 -2.09 10.66
C VAL A 137 -13.72 -1.25 10.26
N GLU A 138 -12.84 -0.97 11.20
CA GLU A 138 -11.52 -0.41 10.90
C GLU A 138 -10.55 -1.54 10.56
N ILE A 139 -9.84 -1.37 9.45
CA ILE A 139 -8.80 -2.30 9.01
C ILE A 139 -7.49 -1.52 8.99
N THR A 140 -6.52 -2.04 9.72
CA THR A 140 -5.16 -1.50 9.83
C THR A 140 -4.24 -2.29 8.93
N LEU A 141 -3.60 -1.62 7.98
CA LEU A 141 -2.65 -2.21 7.05
C LEU A 141 -1.25 -1.68 7.31
N LEU A 142 -0.29 -2.60 7.37
CA LEU A 142 1.14 -2.31 7.45
C LEU A 142 1.77 -2.76 6.14
N GLY A 143 2.46 -1.85 5.46
CA GLY A 143 3.10 -2.13 4.19
C GLY A 143 3.77 -0.91 3.60
N ASP A 144 4.52 -1.13 2.53
CA ASP A 144 5.26 -0.07 1.85
C ASP A 144 4.34 0.83 1.01
N GLU A 145 4.76 2.08 0.80
CA GLU A 145 4.08 3.00 -0.10
C GLU A 145 3.95 2.43 -1.51
N VAL A 146 2.80 2.64 -2.13
CA VAL A 146 2.57 2.24 -3.52
C VAL A 146 2.96 3.38 -4.44
N THR A 147 3.87 3.08 -5.37
CA THR A 147 4.19 4.00 -6.47
C THR A 147 3.37 3.64 -7.72
N GLY A 148 3.05 4.65 -8.53
CA GLY A 148 2.31 4.50 -9.78
C GLY A 148 0.81 4.76 -9.67
N SER A 149 0.15 4.68 -10.83
CA SER A 149 -1.25 5.07 -11.04
C SER A 149 -2.13 3.86 -11.41
N PRO A 150 -3.46 3.98 -11.33
CA PRO A 150 -4.38 3.00 -11.90
C PRO A 150 -4.01 2.69 -13.35
N ARG A 151 -4.11 1.42 -13.75
CA ARG A 151 -3.82 1.01 -15.13
C ARG A 151 -5.03 1.23 -16.03
N PHE A 152 -4.82 1.91 -17.15
CA PHE A 152 -5.84 2.21 -18.16
C PHE A 152 -5.56 1.55 -19.51
N ASP A 153 -4.64 0.59 -19.54
CA ASP A 153 -4.16 -0.06 -20.76
C ASP A 153 -5.16 -1.11 -21.27
N ASN A 154 -5.20 -1.29 -22.58
CA ASN A 154 -6.01 -2.33 -23.25
C ASN A 154 -7.53 -2.32 -22.93
N LEU A 155 -8.06 -1.20 -22.44
CA LEU A 155 -9.50 -1.05 -22.19
C LEU A 155 -10.26 -0.77 -23.50
N SER A 156 -11.40 -1.44 -23.69
CA SER A 156 -12.33 -1.22 -24.81
C SER A 156 -13.45 -0.25 -24.38
N ASN A 157 -14.37 0.09 -25.28
CA ASN A 157 -15.51 0.92 -24.91
C ASN A 157 -16.38 0.20 -23.87
N GLY A 158 -16.65 0.84 -22.73
CA GLY A 158 -17.36 0.21 -21.62
C GLY A 158 -17.09 0.81 -20.24
N TRP A 159 -17.68 0.21 -19.21
CA TRP A 159 -17.46 0.58 -17.81
C TRP A 159 -16.45 -0.35 -17.16
N TYR A 160 -15.52 0.21 -16.38
CA TYR A 160 -14.50 -0.51 -15.64
C TYR A 160 -14.42 -0.01 -14.21
N LEU A 161 -14.04 -0.88 -13.29
CA LEU A 161 -13.70 -0.52 -11.91
C LEU A 161 -12.19 -0.36 -11.79
N VAL A 162 -11.74 0.83 -11.41
CA VAL A 162 -10.31 1.16 -11.23
C VAL A 162 -10.04 1.59 -9.80
N GLY A 163 -8.90 1.18 -9.26
CA GLY A 163 -8.48 1.49 -7.90
C GLY A 163 -7.21 2.33 -7.89
N ASN A 164 -7.14 3.31 -7.00
CA ASN A 164 -5.95 4.10 -6.75
C ASN A 164 -5.31 3.67 -5.43
N SER A 165 -4.07 3.18 -5.51
CA SER A 165 -3.31 2.77 -4.34
C SER A 165 -2.22 3.78 -3.96
N GLY A 166 -1.77 4.60 -4.91
CA GLY A 166 -0.77 5.64 -4.67
C GLY A 166 -1.38 6.93 -4.12
N SER A 167 -0.67 8.04 -4.31
CA SER A 167 -1.15 9.38 -3.90
C SER A 167 -2.50 9.75 -4.54
N ASN A 168 -3.22 10.70 -3.93
CA ASN A 168 -4.47 11.23 -4.47
C ASN A 168 -4.32 11.67 -5.94
N LEU A 169 -5.29 11.29 -6.79
CA LEU A 169 -5.28 11.59 -8.22
C LEU A 169 -6.43 12.51 -8.60
N ASN A 170 -6.11 13.63 -9.26
CA ASN A 170 -7.12 14.47 -9.88
C ASN A 170 -7.78 13.72 -11.04
N ILE A 171 -9.10 13.66 -11.09
CA ILE A 171 -9.86 12.97 -12.15
C ILE A 171 -9.55 13.55 -13.53
N THR A 172 -9.21 14.85 -13.60
CA THR A 172 -8.79 15.52 -14.84
C THR A 172 -7.43 15.04 -15.37
N SER A 173 -6.65 14.31 -14.58
CA SER A 173 -5.41 13.66 -15.03
C SER A 173 -5.62 12.33 -15.75
N PHE A 174 -6.86 11.79 -15.73
CA PHE A 174 -7.15 10.52 -16.40
C PHE A 174 -7.00 10.65 -17.93
N PRO A 175 -6.72 9.54 -18.63
CA PRO A 175 -6.56 9.57 -20.08
C PRO A 175 -7.76 10.17 -20.81
N GLN A 176 -7.51 10.81 -21.95
CA GLN A 176 -8.53 11.54 -22.73
C GLN A 176 -9.73 10.68 -23.16
N TYR A 177 -9.56 9.36 -23.27
CA TYR A 177 -10.59 8.39 -23.60
C TYR A 177 -11.46 7.97 -22.41
N VAL A 178 -11.21 8.48 -21.20
CA VAL A 178 -12.14 8.39 -20.07
C VAL A 178 -13.17 9.50 -20.20
N SER A 179 -14.42 9.12 -20.53
CA SER A 179 -15.50 10.09 -20.73
C SER A 179 -16.23 10.43 -19.43
N GLU A 180 -16.29 9.48 -18.50
CA GLU A 180 -16.99 9.60 -17.22
C GLU A 180 -16.21 8.86 -16.13
N ALA A 181 -16.29 9.34 -14.89
CA ALA A 181 -15.84 8.64 -13.70
C ALA A 181 -16.87 8.86 -12.58
N LYS A 182 -17.10 7.88 -11.70
CA LYS A 182 -18.05 8.03 -10.58
C LYS A 182 -17.71 7.12 -9.41
N ASN A 183 -18.03 7.60 -8.22
CA ASN A 183 -18.17 6.78 -7.03
C ASN A 183 -19.65 6.72 -6.62
N PHE A 184 -19.97 6.35 -5.38
CA PHE A 184 -21.37 6.25 -4.94
C PHE A 184 -22.05 7.60 -4.68
N THR A 185 -21.31 8.68 -4.53
CA THR A 185 -21.84 10.00 -4.10
C THR A 185 -21.59 11.13 -5.10
N SER A 186 -20.66 10.95 -6.03
CA SER A 186 -20.20 11.99 -6.95
C SER A 186 -19.90 11.41 -8.33
N ARG A 187 -19.95 12.30 -9.33
CA ARG A 187 -19.70 11.96 -10.73
C ARG A 187 -18.85 13.02 -11.41
N TYR A 188 -18.07 12.57 -12.38
CA TYR A 188 -17.34 13.35 -13.35
C TYR A 188 -17.83 12.97 -14.73
N LYS A 189 -18.07 13.97 -15.58
CA LYS A 189 -18.28 13.80 -17.01
C LYS A 189 -17.46 14.84 -17.75
N LYS A 190 -16.71 14.41 -18.76
CA LYS A 190 -15.83 15.29 -19.53
C LYS A 190 -16.62 16.44 -20.16
N GLY A 191 -16.17 17.67 -19.91
CA GLY A 191 -16.82 18.90 -20.40
C GLY A 191 -18.10 19.29 -19.64
N ASP A 192 -18.49 18.55 -18.60
CA ASP A 192 -19.64 18.86 -17.76
C ASP A 192 -19.20 19.67 -16.54
N ALA A 193 -19.53 20.97 -16.53
CA ALA A 193 -19.22 21.88 -15.43
C ALA A 193 -19.95 21.53 -14.11
N THR A 194 -20.93 20.61 -14.14
CA THR A 194 -21.64 20.12 -12.94
C THR A 194 -20.99 18.88 -12.33
N SER A 195 -19.82 18.47 -12.83
CA SER A 195 -19.03 17.38 -12.25
C SER A 195 -18.63 17.70 -10.81
N THR A 196 -18.83 16.74 -9.91
CA THR A 196 -18.52 16.86 -8.47
C THR A 196 -17.45 15.88 -8.01
N PHE A 197 -17.03 14.95 -8.88
CA PHE A 197 -15.97 14.00 -8.57
C PHE A 197 -14.62 14.52 -9.07
N GLU A 198 -13.83 15.12 -8.19
CA GLU A 198 -12.59 15.82 -8.55
C GLU A 198 -11.34 15.01 -8.27
N VAL A 199 -11.35 14.22 -7.20
CA VAL A 199 -10.17 13.48 -6.71
C VAL A 199 -10.53 12.03 -6.43
N LEU A 200 -9.75 11.11 -6.98
CA LEU A 200 -9.71 9.72 -6.54
C LEU A 200 -8.64 9.57 -5.45
N GLU A 201 -9.08 9.46 -4.20
CA GLU A 201 -8.21 9.36 -3.04
C GLU A 201 -7.42 8.03 -2.99
N LYS A 202 -6.29 8.04 -2.27
CA LYS A 202 -5.53 6.83 -1.93
C LYS A 202 -6.44 5.79 -1.26
N GLY A 203 -6.34 4.54 -1.68
CA GLY A 203 -7.09 3.42 -1.14
C GLY A 203 -8.55 3.35 -1.60
N LYS A 204 -8.98 4.23 -2.52
CA LYS A 204 -10.34 4.24 -3.07
C LYS A 204 -10.37 3.71 -4.50
N ALA A 205 -11.55 3.25 -4.90
CA ALA A 205 -11.83 2.89 -6.28
C ALA A 205 -12.99 3.71 -6.85
N CYS A 206 -13.08 3.76 -8.17
CA CYS A 206 -14.19 4.38 -8.89
C CYS A 206 -14.53 3.62 -10.17
N TYR A 207 -15.76 3.81 -10.65
CA TYR A 207 -16.14 3.34 -11.97
C TYR A 207 -15.77 4.37 -13.01
N ILE A 208 -15.09 3.96 -14.07
CA ILE A 208 -14.78 4.80 -15.23
C ILE A 208 -15.49 4.27 -16.47
N LYS A 209 -15.83 5.18 -17.37
CA LYS A 209 -16.36 4.85 -18.69
C LYS A 209 -15.34 5.20 -19.76
N ILE A 210 -15.00 4.23 -20.58
CA ILE A 210 -14.10 4.36 -21.71
C ILE A 210 -14.91 4.59 -22.98
N VAL A 211 -14.55 5.64 -23.72
CA VAL A 211 -15.07 5.97 -25.05
C VAL A 211 -13.88 6.37 -25.93
N LYS A 212 -13.49 5.46 -26.81
CA LYS A 212 -12.48 5.62 -27.85
C LYS A 212 -13.13 5.81 -29.22
#